data_AF-A0A9P8FJB7-F1
#
_entry.id   AF-A0A9P8FJB7-F1
#
_cell.length_a   1.000
_cell.length_b   1.000
_cell.length_c   1.000
_cell.angle_alpha   90.00
_cell.angle_beta   90.00
_cell.angle_gamma   90.00
#
_symmetry.space_group_name_H-M   'P 1'
#
loop_
_entity.id
_entity.type
_entity.pdbx_description
1 polymer ?
#
loop_
_entity_poly.entity_id
_entity_poly.type
_entity_poly.pdbx_seq_one_letter_code
_entity_poly.pdbx_strand_id
1 'polypeptide(L)'
;MAHPIDRINMVEPYLGPPLPPPSAPQYTSIPEMLPSQILPRPPPQVNLTYANLAADSTAAPQSDLTQPPPSKRARLDEDDVDAVVHDESLNPPLHNSPGNPRRPETFFDSQAERRLAGYLGFISISELHICAIAWPLLRATVAIYPVIHKLNKELALTLIRDAERNGDAAVIDKDWSLLTSDGKGLSNARKAEHLAIVLINLRADLFTMTAASDKQNQLQHQHDCQKFNMTYPTHQCPQISYPVRAPILSPLQGEDFLESYNRCFLLLRHMRNIMKSNVFDTRYKNDDFKSGQPVNDEHKPPWMRSAVPPMITTTSKPASHIIAAHGLSPSSPKQSAAQLSYSTIHNIEITPCHAPIILPADAASSEKSAAIITPVPRSFAVIWDHDLESECIKSGLRRALNRAQARGVDPPSELQKLRKDPRQMVEEPLLYEQIRIQFRCQFLGIDLSKLLLQYTTSAFGDSMTVKQNLQDEPWSDTQAALTDPANGNFVFRVGFAVEE
;
A
#
# COMPACT_ATOMS: atom_id res chain seq x y z
N MET A 1 70.89 -9.86 20.88
CA MET A 1 70.98 -8.45 20.44
C MET A 1 69.58 -8.04 20.02
N ALA A 2 68.89 -7.28 20.88
CA ALA A 2 67.51 -6.87 20.69
C ALA A 2 67.46 -5.51 19.99
N HIS A 3 66.61 -5.38 18.96
CA HIS A 3 66.28 -4.10 18.33
C HIS A 3 65.09 -3.44 19.06
N PRO A 4 65.07 -2.10 19.18
CA PRO A 4 64.04 -1.39 19.93
C PRO A 4 62.77 -1.18 19.11
N ILE A 5 61.63 -1.23 19.80
CA ILE A 5 60.29 -0.94 19.27
C ILE A 5 60.01 0.54 19.48
N ASP A 6 59.70 1.26 18.41
CA ASP A 6 59.26 2.66 18.44
C ASP A 6 57.89 2.79 19.10
N ARG A 7 57.82 3.71 20.08
CA ARG A 7 56.57 4.13 20.75
C ARG A 7 55.80 5.09 19.85
N ILE A 8 54.61 4.67 19.42
CA ILE A 8 53.60 5.56 18.86
C ILE A 8 52.88 6.26 20.01
N ASN A 9 53.00 7.58 20.10
CA ASN A 9 52.23 8.41 21.02
C ASN A 9 50.75 8.42 20.58
N MET A 10 49.87 7.85 21.40
CA MET A 10 48.43 8.08 21.29
C MET A 10 48.11 9.48 21.81
N VAL A 11 47.52 10.30 20.96
CA VAL A 11 46.93 11.59 21.32
C VAL A 11 45.55 11.31 21.92
N GLU A 12 45.35 11.65 23.19
CA GLU A 12 44.04 11.62 23.83
C GLU A 12 43.10 12.66 23.18
N PRO A 13 41.84 12.29 22.85
CA PRO A 13 40.88 13.26 22.36
C PRO A 13 40.40 14.15 23.51
N TYR A 14 40.59 15.45 23.34
CA TYR A 14 40.16 16.49 24.26
C TYR A 14 38.63 16.53 24.31
N LEU A 15 38.04 16.06 25.42
CA LEU A 15 36.62 16.22 25.72
C LEU A 15 36.40 17.64 26.27
N GLY A 16 35.75 18.48 25.47
CA GLY A 16 35.33 19.82 25.89
C GLY A 16 34.36 19.77 27.08
N PRO A 17 34.20 20.90 27.81
CA PRO A 17 33.36 20.95 28.99
C PRO A 17 31.88 20.68 28.66
N PRO A 18 31.14 20.05 29.58
CA PRO A 18 29.74 19.68 29.35
C PRO A 18 28.85 20.93 29.24
N LEU A 19 27.91 20.88 28.29
CA LEU A 19 26.89 21.91 28.10
C LEU A 19 25.96 21.98 29.32
N PRO A 20 25.49 23.19 29.69
CA PRO A 20 24.54 23.35 30.78
C PRO A 20 23.19 22.70 30.45
N PRO A 21 22.46 22.22 31.47
CA PRO A 21 21.16 21.57 31.27
C PRO A 21 20.11 22.57 30.74
N PRO A 22 19.14 22.10 29.94
CA PRO A 22 18.09 22.94 29.40
C PRO A 22 17.18 23.46 30.53
N SER A 23 16.93 24.76 30.52
CA SER A 23 16.00 25.43 31.43
C SER A 23 14.57 24.87 31.27
N ALA A 24 13.93 24.56 32.39
CA ALA A 24 12.57 24.04 32.43
C ALA A 24 11.56 25.02 31.78
N PRO A 25 10.53 24.52 31.06
CA PRO A 25 9.51 25.36 30.47
C PRO A 25 8.67 26.01 31.58
N GLN A 26 8.61 27.34 31.56
CA GLN A 26 7.68 28.11 32.39
C GLN A 26 6.27 27.95 31.83
N TYR A 27 5.42 27.23 32.57
CA TYR A 27 3.98 27.19 32.32
C TYR A 27 3.35 28.52 32.70
N THR A 28 2.97 29.32 31.72
CA THR A 28 2.02 30.42 31.89
C THR A 28 0.61 29.85 31.93
N SER A 29 -0.01 29.92 33.11
CA SER A 29 -1.41 29.60 33.36
C SER A 29 -2.33 30.57 32.59
N ILE A 30 -3.06 30.04 31.61
CA ILE A 30 -4.17 30.74 30.93
C ILE A 30 -5.45 30.50 31.76
N PRO A 31 -6.26 31.54 32.06
CA PRO A 31 -7.52 31.35 32.76
C PRO A 31 -8.57 30.70 31.85
N GLU A 32 -9.10 29.59 32.35
CA GLU A 32 -10.17 28.77 31.79
C GLU A 32 -11.47 29.58 31.70
N MET A 33 -11.89 29.94 30.48
CA MET A 33 -13.23 30.48 30.22
C MET A 33 -14.20 29.32 29.94
N LEU A 34 -15.10 29.10 30.89
CA LEU A 34 -16.25 28.20 30.80
C LEU A 34 -17.11 28.49 29.54
N PRO A 35 -17.46 27.46 28.73
CA PRO A 35 -18.43 27.62 27.67
C PRO A 35 -19.86 27.61 28.23
N SER A 36 -20.62 28.62 27.85
CA SER A 36 -22.04 28.78 28.14
C SER A 36 -22.87 27.58 27.68
N GLN A 37 -23.72 27.09 28.58
CA GLN A 37 -24.68 26.03 28.34
C GLN A 37 -25.71 26.45 27.27
N ILE A 38 -25.72 25.76 26.14
CA ILE A 38 -26.79 25.83 25.14
C ILE A 38 -27.74 24.67 25.41
N LEU A 39 -28.98 25.00 25.80
CA LEU A 39 -30.09 24.06 25.96
C LEU A 39 -30.43 23.35 24.63
N PRO A 40 -30.69 22.03 24.64
CA PRO A 40 -31.08 21.31 23.44
C PRO A 40 -32.53 21.66 23.05
N ARG A 41 -32.70 22.03 21.77
CA ARG A 41 -33.98 22.24 21.11
C ARG A 41 -34.65 20.87 20.84
N PRO A 42 -35.94 20.68 21.11
CA PRO A 42 -36.60 19.40 20.82
C PRO A 42 -36.77 19.19 19.30
N PRO A 43 -36.73 17.94 18.82
CA PRO A 43 -36.90 17.62 17.41
C PRO A 43 -38.36 17.81 16.96
N PRO A 44 -38.61 18.13 15.68
CA PRO A 44 -39.96 18.26 15.14
C PRO A 44 -40.62 16.89 15.05
N GLN A 45 -41.86 16.79 15.55
CA GLN A 45 -42.70 15.61 15.37
C GLN A 45 -43.17 15.52 13.91
N VAL A 46 -42.79 14.43 13.25
CA VAL A 46 -43.32 14.05 11.94
C VAL A 46 -44.49 13.10 12.15
N ASN A 47 -45.70 13.59 11.84
CA ASN A 47 -46.91 12.76 11.76
C ASN A 47 -46.86 11.94 10.46
N LEU A 48 -46.70 10.62 10.59
CA LEU A 48 -46.86 9.66 9.49
C LEU A 48 -48.28 9.08 9.56
N THR A 49 -49.13 9.54 8.64
CA THR A 49 -50.47 9.02 8.40
C THR A 49 -50.36 7.70 7.63
N TYR A 50 -50.81 6.60 8.23
CA TYR A 50 -50.96 5.31 7.57
C TYR A 50 -52.17 5.35 6.62
N ALA A 51 -51.94 5.15 5.32
CA ALA A 51 -52.99 4.85 4.35
C ALA A 51 -52.95 3.36 4.03
N ASN A 52 -54.02 2.66 4.43
CA ASN A 52 -54.35 1.30 4.05
C ASN A 52 -54.61 1.20 2.54
N LEU A 53 -53.97 0.25 1.86
CA LEU A 53 -54.40 -0.22 0.55
C LEU A 53 -54.53 -1.74 0.58
N ALA A 54 -55.73 -2.17 0.20
CA ALA A 54 -56.24 -3.51 0.26
C ALA A 54 -55.51 -4.47 -0.69
N ALA A 55 -55.41 -5.71 -0.24
CA ALA A 55 -54.97 -6.84 -1.03
C ALA A 55 -56.07 -7.23 -2.03
N ASP A 56 -55.68 -7.49 -3.27
CA ASP A 56 -56.44 -8.33 -4.18
C ASP A 56 -55.55 -9.45 -4.67
N SER A 57 -56.04 -10.67 -4.48
CA SER A 57 -55.31 -11.92 -4.50
C SER A 57 -55.77 -12.73 -5.70
N THR A 58 -54.90 -12.92 -6.70
CA THR A 58 -55.14 -13.85 -7.80
C THR A 58 -53.96 -14.83 -7.90
N ALA A 59 -54.22 -16.06 -7.49
CA ALA A 59 -53.27 -17.17 -7.49
C ALA A 59 -53.17 -17.81 -8.88
N ALA A 60 -51.95 -18.19 -9.27
CA ALA A 60 -51.65 -19.18 -10.30
C ALA A 60 -50.51 -20.10 -9.79
N PRO A 61 -50.52 -21.41 -10.10
CA PRO A 61 -49.69 -22.39 -9.40
C PRO A 61 -48.29 -22.46 -9.99
N GLN A 62 -47.26 -22.36 -9.13
CA GLN A 62 -45.88 -22.69 -9.48
C GLN A 62 -45.52 -24.08 -8.97
N SER A 63 -44.94 -24.84 -9.88
CA SER A 63 -44.54 -26.24 -9.78
C SER A 63 -43.41 -26.47 -8.79
N ASP A 64 -43.60 -27.47 -7.93
CA ASP A 64 -42.62 -28.00 -6.99
C ASP A 64 -41.35 -28.52 -7.69
N LEU A 65 -40.22 -27.87 -7.41
CA LEU A 65 -38.89 -28.45 -7.53
C LEU A 65 -38.23 -28.34 -6.15
N THR A 66 -38.44 -29.37 -5.34
CA THR A 66 -37.81 -29.58 -4.04
C THR A 66 -36.29 -29.63 -4.17
N GLN A 67 -35.62 -28.50 -3.89
CA GLN A 67 -34.21 -28.49 -3.50
C GLN A 67 -34.12 -28.83 -2.00
N PRO A 68 -33.20 -29.73 -1.58
CA PRO A 68 -33.00 -30.01 -0.17
C PRO A 68 -32.44 -28.76 0.54
N PRO A 69 -32.84 -28.52 1.80
CA PRO A 69 -32.39 -27.34 2.53
C PRO A 69 -30.87 -27.37 2.72
N PRO A 70 -30.17 -26.23 2.59
CA PRO A 70 -28.75 -26.15 2.87
C PRO A 70 -28.48 -26.57 4.32
N SER A 71 -27.50 -27.45 4.50
CA SER A 71 -27.08 -27.92 5.83
C SER A 71 -26.76 -26.72 6.73
N LYS A 72 -27.48 -26.59 7.85
CA LYS A 72 -27.17 -25.64 8.93
C LYS A 72 -25.74 -25.93 9.42
N ARG A 73 -24.75 -25.17 8.93
CA ARG A 73 -23.41 -25.18 9.51
C ARG A 73 -23.47 -24.51 10.88
N ALA A 74 -22.87 -25.19 11.85
CA ALA A 74 -22.67 -24.72 13.21
C ALA A 74 -22.01 -23.33 13.18
N ARG A 75 -22.57 -22.39 13.95
CA ARG A 75 -21.89 -21.15 14.30
C ARG A 75 -20.66 -21.54 15.12
N LEU A 76 -19.46 -21.41 14.54
CA LEU A 76 -18.23 -21.38 15.32
C LEU A 76 -18.21 -20.02 16.04
N ASP A 77 -18.63 -20.00 17.30
CA ASP A 77 -18.12 -19.03 18.25
C ASP A 77 -16.67 -19.44 18.57
N GLU A 78 -15.71 -18.91 17.80
CA GLU A 78 -14.25 -19.20 17.87
C GLU A 78 -13.55 -18.55 19.09
N ASP A 79 -14.15 -18.57 20.28
CA ASP A 79 -13.52 -17.96 21.48
C ASP A 79 -13.02 -18.98 22.51
N ASP A 80 -12.92 -20.27 22.15
CA ASP A 80 -12.39 -21.32 23.05
C ASP A 80 -11.33 -22.17 22.31
N VAL A 81 -10.06 -21.73 22.36
CA VAL A 81 -8.94 -22.45 21.74
C VAL A 81 -7.74 -22.45 22.69
N ASP A 82 -7.76 -23.37 23.66
CA ASP A 82 -6.55 -23.87 24.30
C ASP A 82 -6.33 -25.35 23.92
N ALA A 83 -5.19 -25.57 23.25
CA ALA A 83 -4.39 -26.79 23.27
C ALA A 83 -5.06 -28.17 23.02
N VAL A 84 -5.58 -28.40 21.82
CA VAL A 84 -5.63 -29.77 21.26
C VAL A 84 -4.96 -29.78 19.89
N VAL A 85 -3.75 -30.36 19.83
CA VAL A 85 -3.10 -30.75 18.58
C VAL A 85 -3.91 -31.89 17.99
N HIS A 86 -4.98 -31.56 17.26
CA HIS A 86 -5.75 -32.55 16.52
C HIS A 86 -4.91 -33.04 15.34
N ASP A 87 -4.72 -34.35 15.30
CA ASP A 87 -4.12 -35.10 14.19
C ASP A 87 -4.91 -34.81 12.90
N GLU A 88 -4.34 -33.98 12.03
CA GLU A 88 -4.95 -33.46 10.78
C GLU A 88 -5.11 -34.53 9.68
N SER A 89 -4.88 -35.83 9.97
CA SER A 89 -4.62 -36.83 8.93
C SER A 89 -5.84 -37.43 8.21
N LEU A 90 -7.09 -37.07 8.56
CA LEU A 90 -8.27 -37.86 8.13
C LEU A 90 -9.28 -37.19 7.20
N ASN A 91 -9.13 -35.91 6.87
CA ASN A 91 -9.98 -35.30 5.82
C ASN A 91 -9.14 -35.08 4.56
N PRO A 92 -9.58 -35.58 3.37
CA PRO A 92 -8.88 -35.27 2.12
C PRO A 92 -8.79 -33.75 1.99
N PRO A 93 -7.62 -33.21 1.64
CA PRO A 93 -7.39 -31.77 1.66
C PRO A 93 -8.38 -31.10 0.71
N LEU A 94 -9.37 -30.42 1.26
CA LEU A 94 -10.34 -29.55 0.56
C LEU A 94 -9.64 -28.45 -0.25
N HIS A 95 -8.33 -28.30 -0.06
CA HIS A 95 -7.45 -27.36 -0.71
C HIS A 95 -6.45 -28.12 -1.59
N ASN A 96 -6.94 -28.69 -2.70
CA ASN A 96 -6.07 -29.16 -3.80
C ASN A 96 -6.05 -28.21 -5.00
N SER A 97 -6.87 -27.15 -4.99
CA SER A 97 -6.95 -26.14 -6.03
C SER A 97 -7.00 -24.73 -5.43
N PRO A 98 -6.65 -23.69 -6.20
CA PRO A 98 -6.93 -22.30 -5.84
C PRO A 98 -8.39 -22.08 -5.41
N GLY A 99 -8.61 -21.07 -4.58
CA GLY A 99 -9.95 -20.66 -4.14
C GLY A 99 -10.85 -20.26 -5.31
N ASN A 100 -12.13 -20.61 -5.22
CA ASN A 100 -13.14 -20.18 -6.19
C ASN A 100 -13.71 -18.82 -5.76
N PRO A 101 -13.59 -17.75 -6.57
CA PRO A 101 -14.06 -16.40 -6.21
C PRO A 101 -15.58 -16.30 -6.01
N ARG A 102 -16.36 -17.25 -6.54
CA ARG A 102 -17.81 -17.33 -6.29
C ARG A 102 -18.14 -17.97 -4.94
N ARG A 103 -17.16 -18.63 -4.32
CA ARG A 103 -17.27 -19.37 -3.08
C ARG A 103 -16.08 -19.06 -2.17
N PRO A 104 -16.03 -17.86 -1.55
CA PRO A 104 -14.91 -17.43 -0.70
C PRO A 104 -14.52 -18.41 0.41
N GLU A 105 -15.43 -19.29 0.83
CA GLU A 105 -15.17 -20.36 1.79
C GLU A 105 -14.20 -21.44 1.28
N THR A 106 -13.95 -21.51 -0.03
CA THR A 106 -13.05 -22.49 -0.66
C THR A 106 -11.59 -22.05 -0.69
N PHE A 107 -11.34 -20.77 -0.41
CA PHE A 107 -10.00 -20.21 -0.34
C PHE A 107 -9.18 -20.89 0.75
N PHE A 108 -7.87 -20.99 0.53
CA PHE A 108 -6.96 -21.57 1.51
C PHE A 108 -7.17 -20.96 2.90
N ASP A 109 -7.26 -21.81 3.91
CA ASP A 109 -7.32 -21.42 5.33
C ASP A 109 -6.45 -22.39 6.13
N SER A 110 -5.51 -21.85 6.91
CA SER A 110 -4.64 -22.66 7.76
C SER A 110 -4.22 -21.87 8.99
N GLN A 111 -4.33 -22.51 10.16
CA GLN A 111 -3.79 -21.99 11.42
C GLN A 111 -2.31 -22.34 11.62
N ALA A 112 -1.79 -23.33 10.87
CA ALA A 112 -0.42 -23.78 11.03
C ALA A 112 0.56 -22.78 10.40
N GLU A 113 1.41 -22.17 11.23
CA GLU A 113 2.35 -21.11 10.79
C GLU A 113 3.24 -21.56 9.62
N ARG A 114 3.73 -22.80 9.61
CA ARG A 114 4.55 -23.34 8.50
C ARG A 114 3.80 -23.38 7.17
N ARG A 115 2.52 -23.79 7.20
CA ARG A 115 1.69 -23.83 5.99
C ARG A 115 1.32 -22.42 5.53
N LEU A 116 1.02 -21.52 6.47
CA LEU A 116 0.81 -20.10 6.14
C LEU A 116 2.06 -19.48 5.50
N ALA A 117 3.24 -19.72 6.07
CA ALA A 117 4.50 -19.23 5.51
C ALA A 117 4.73 -19.78 4.08
N GLY A 118 4.46 -21.07 3.86
CA GLY A 118 4.51 -21.68 2.53
C GLY A 118 3.50 -21.07 1.55
N TYR A 119 2.28 -20.80 2.01
CA TYR A 119 1.23 -20.15 1.21
C TYR A 119 1.59 -18.72 0.78
N LEU A 120 2.35 -18.02 1.62
CA LEU A 120 2.83 -16.67 1.37
C LEU A 120 4.15 -16.62 0.59
N GLY A 121 4.77 -17.77 0.31
CA GLY A 121 6.03 -17.88 -0.44
C GLY A 121 7.29 -17.58 0.36
N PHE A 122 7.21 -17.66 1.68
CA PHE A 122 8.37 -17.55 2.57
C PHE A 122 9.14 -18.86 2.63
N ILE A 123 10.45 -18.77 2.82
CA ILE A 123 11.35 -19.93 2.95
C ILE A 123 11.59 -20.34 4.41
N SER A 124 11.17 -19.52 5.37
CA SER A 124 11.26 -19.82 6.80
C SER A 124 10.10 -19.20 7.57
N ILE A 125 9.82 -19.72 8.77
CA ILE A 125 8.85 -19.09 9.69
C ILE A 125 9.34 -17.71 10.15
N SER A 126 10.66 -17.50 10.23
CA SER A 126 11.22 -16.20 10.65
C SER A 126 10.83 -15.08 9.67
N GLU A 127 10.85 -15.35 8.37
CA GLU A 127 10.39 -14.36 7.37
C GLU A 127 8.91 -13.99 7.56
N LEU A 128 8.05 -14.96 7.90
CA LEU A 128 6.65 -14.71 8.25
C LEU A 128 6.56 -13.79 9.48
N HIS A 129 7.31 -14.08 10.54
CA HIS A 129 7.28 -13.28 11.77
C HIS A 129 7.80 -11.86 11.53
N ILE A 130 8.91 -11.69 10.79
CA ILE A 130 9.45 -10.37 10.43
C ILE A 130 8.43 -9.59 9.59
N CYS A 131 7.79 -10.23 8.60
CA CYS A 131 6.75 -9.59 7.80
C CYS A 131 5.52 -9.21 8.62
N ALA A 132 5.13 -10.03 9.61
CA ALA A 132 3.96 -9.79 10.46
C ALA A 132 4.10 -8.52 11.32
N ILE A 133 5.33 -8.11 11.63
CA ILE A 133 5.64 -6.89 12.38
C ILE A 133 6.13 -5.74 11.50
N ALA A 134 6.14 -5.88 10.17
CA ALA A 134 6.50 -4.79 9.26
C ALA A 134 5.43 -3.70 9.23
N TRP A 135 5.81 -2.48 8.81
CA TRP A 135 4.95 -1.30 8.88
C TRP A 135 3.56 -1.47 8.23
N PRO A 136 3.39 -2.18 7.08
CA PRO A 136 2.06 -2.39 6.50
C PRO A 136 1.13 -3.17 7.44
N LEU A 137 1.67 -4.20 8.12
CA LEU A 137 0.90 -5.05 9.02
C LEU A 137 0.63 -4.36 10.35
N LEU A 138 1.57 -3.58 10.88
CA LEU A 138 1.34 -2.75 12.07
C LEU A 138 0.18 -1.79 11.83
N ARG A 139 0.19 -1.08 10.69
CA ARG A 139 -0.88 -0.17 10.28
C ARG A 139 -2.23 -0.88 10.14
N ALA A 140 -2.26 -2.01 9.42
CA ALA A 140 -3.48 -2.79 9.25
C ALA A 140 -4.03 -3.33 10.58
N THR A 141 -3.15 -3.74 11.50
CA THR A 141 -3.51 -4.24 12.84
C THR A 141 -4.14 -3.17 13.71
N VAL A 142 -3.62 -1.93 13.65
CA VAL A 142 -4.27 -0.77 14.28
C VAL A 142 -5.62 -0.50 13.63
N ALA A 143 -5.68 -0.53 12.29
CA ALA A 143 -6.90 -0.21 11.55
C ALA A 143 -8.05 -1.19 11.83
N ILE A 144 -7.80 -2.49 12.08
CA ILE A 144 -8.86 -3.44 12.41
C ILE A 144 -9.31 -3.42 13.86
N TYR A 145 -8.63 -2.68 14.75
CA TYR A 145 -8.96 -2.66 16.18
C TYR A 145 -10.46 -2.43 16.46
N PRO A 146 -11.16 -1.48 15.79
CA PRO A 146 -12.62 -1.29 15.91
C PRO A 146 -13.48 -2.52 15.60
N VAL A 147 -13.01 -3.41 14.71
CA VAL A 147 -13.78 -4.55 14.19
C VAL A 147 -13.14 -5.89 14.50
N ILE A 148 -12.17 -5.92 15.41
CA ILE A 148 -11.35 -7.09 15.71
C ILE A 148 -12.16 -8.31 16.18
N HIS A 149 -13.38 -8.09 16.67
CA HIS A 149 -14.33 -9.14 17.02
C HIS A 149 -15.25 -9.48 15.83
N LYS A 150 -15.25 -10.76 15.43
CA LYS A 150 -16.08 -11.35 14.37
C LYS A 150 -15.75 -10.85 12.95
N LEU A 151 -14.45 -10.89 12.60
CA LEU A 151 -14.00 -10.67 11.23
C LEU A 151 -14.61 -11.73 10.30
N ASN A 152 -15.39 -11.31 9.31
CA ASN A 152 -16.01 -12.20 8.33
C ASN A 152 -15.23 -12.13 7.00
N LYS A 153 -14.31 -13.08 6.81
CA LYS A 153 -13.51 -13.22 5.59
C LYS A 153 -14.37 -13.30 4.34
N GLU A 154 -15.38 -14.16 4.36
CA GLU A 154 -16.18 -14.48 3.17
C GLU A 154 -16.96 -13.27 2.67
N LEU A 155 -17.55 -12.52 3.61
CA LEU A 155 -18.30 -11.30 3.29
C LEU A 155 -17.36 -10.20 2.78
N ALA A 156 -16.19 -10.00 3.42
CA ALA A 156 -15.23 -9.00 2.96
C ALA A 156 -14.68 -9.31 1.55
N LEU A 157 -14.31 -10.57 1.27
CA LEU A 157 -13.85 -10.96 -0.06
C LEU A 157 -14.96 -10.86 -1.12
N THR A 158 -16.21 -11.13 -0.74
CA THR A 158 -17.38 -10.93 -1.63
C THR A 158 -17.53 -9.45 -2.00
N LEU A 159 -17.41 -8.55 -1.02
CA LEU A 159 -17.50 -7.10 -1.24
C LEU A 159 -16.38 -6.60 -2.17
N ILE A 160 -15.13 -7.04 -1.96
CA ILE A 160 -14.00 -6.68 -2.84
C ILE A 160 -14.27 -7.15 -4.27
N ARG A 161 -14.76 -8.40 -4.42
CA ARG A 161 -15.06 -8.96 -5.74
C ARG A 161 -16.11 -8.17 -6.49
N ASP A 162 -17.18 -7.81 -5.80
CA ASP A 162 -18.32 -7.12 -6.40
C ASP A 162 -17.95 -5.67 -6.75
N ALA A 163 -17.13 -5.00 -5.94
CA ALA A 163 -16.57 -3.68 -6.25
C ALA A 163 -15.71 -3.69 -7.52
N GLU A 164 -14.82 -4.67 -7.70
CA GLU A 164 -13.97 -4.78 -8.90
C GLU A 164 -14.79 -5.04 -10.17
N ARG A 165 -15.84 -5.87 -10.08
CA ARG A 165 -16.72 -6.17 -11.23
C ARG A 165 -17.54 -4.98 -11.71
N ASN A 166 -17.92 -4.10 -10.81
CA ASN A 166 -18.74 -2.95 -11.15
C ASN A 166 -17.93 -1.82 -11.79
N GLY A 167 -16.59 -1.97 -11.94
CA GLY A 167 -15.70 -0.90 -12.40
C GLY A 167 -15.62 0.26 -11.40
N ASP A 168 -16.13 0.04 -10.19
CA ASP A 168 -16.35 1.02 -9.15
C ASP A 168 -15.10 1.16 -8.27
N ALA A 169 -13.95 1.37 -8.91
CA ALA A 169 -12.73 1.77 -8.20
C ALA A 169 -12.98 3.05 -7.37
N ALA A 170 -13.94 3.88 -7.79
CA ALA A 170 -14.37 5.10 -7.10
C ALA A 170 -15.35 4.90 -5.92
N VAL A 171 -15.95 3.71 -5.72
CA VAL A 171 -16.95 3.47 -4.65
C VAL A 171 -16.31 3.12 -3.30
N ILE A 172 -15.05 2.67 -3.31
CA ILE A 172 -14.28 2.52 -2.06
C ILE A 172 -14.12 3.89 -1.35
N ASP A 173 -14.28 5.00 -2.07
CA ASP A 173 -13.90 6.34 -1.59
C ASP A 173 -15.09 7.20 -1.10
N LYS A 174 -16.33 6.90 -1.48
CA LYS A 174 -17.49 7.76 -1.13
C LYS A 174 -18.42 7.24 -0.03
N ASP A 175 -18.59 5.92 0.09
CA ASP A 175 -19.54 5.33 1.07
C ASP A 175 -18.90 4.42 2.12
N TRP A 176 -17.66 4.01 1.88
CA TRP A 176 -16.91 3.11 2.73
C TRP A 176 -15.96 3.93 3.60
N SER A 177 -16.30 4.07 4.88
CA SER A 177 -15.46 4.80 5.83
C SER A 177 -14.88 3.85 6.87
N LEU A 178 -13.62 4.09 7.23
CA LEU A 178 -13.03 3.46 8.39
C LEU A 178 -13.80 3.91 9.64
N LEU A 179 -14.20 2.93 10.44
CA LEU A 179 -14.89 3.17 11.69
C LEU A 179 -13.93 3.81 12.70
N THR A 180 -14.39 4.89 13.32
CA THR A 180 -13.62 5.63 14.35
C THR A 180 -13.98 5.22 15.78
N SER A 181 -15.09 4.50 15.98
CA SER A 181 -15.58 4.04 17.29
C SER A 181 -15.33 2.54 17.51
N ASP A 182 -15.54 2.04 18.74
CA ASP A 182 -15.21 0.68 19.19
C ASP A 182 -16.04 -0.46 18.56
N GLY A 183 -16.79 -0.15 17.49
CA GLY A 183 -17.50 -1.10 16.63
C GLY A 183 -18.52 -2.01 17.32
N LYS A 184 -18.85 -1.75 18.58
CA LYS A 184 -19.87 -2.49 19.33
C LYS A 184 -21.25 -2.15 18.78
N GLY A 185 -22.04 -3.19 18.51
CA GLY A 185 -23.38 -3.05 17.92
C GLY A 185 -23.40 -2.84 16.40
N LEU A 186 -22.24 -2.77 15.74
CA LEU A 186 -22.20 -2.71 14.27
C LEU A 186 -22.69 -4.01 13.64
N SER A 187 -23.39 -3.87 12.51
CA SER A 187 -23.79 -5.01 11.70
C SER A 187 -22.56 -5.73 11.15
N ASN A 188 -22.69 -7.05 10.93
CA ASN A 188 -21.64 -7.83 10.29
C ASN A 188 -21.28 -7.29 8.89
N ALA A 189 -22.24 -6.67 8.19
CA ALA A 189 -22.00 -6.02 6.90
C ALA A 189 -21.02 -4.85 7.03
N ARG A 190 -21.26 -3.91 7.96
CA ARG A 190 -20.35 -2.77 8.19
C ARG A 190 -18.95 -3.21 8.63
N LYS A 191 -18.87 -4.26 9.45
CA LYS A 191 -17.56 -4.83 9.84
C LYS A 191 -16.82 -5.46 8.65
N ALA A 192 -17.55 -6.10 7.74
CA ALA A 192 -16.97 -6.67 6.53
C ALA A 192 -16.54 -5.61 5.52
N GLU A 193 -17.29 -4.50 5.38
CA GLU A 193 -16.87 -3.32 4.60
C GLU A 193 -15.56 -2.75 5.16
N HIS A 194 -15.49 -2.51 6.47
CA HIS A 194 -14.27 -2.02 7.12
C HIS A 194 -13.09 -2.98 6.89
N LEU A 195 -13.30 -4.29 7.06
CA LEU A 195 -12.27 -5.29 6.78
C LEU A 195 -11.85 -5.26 5.30
N ALA A 196 -12.78 -5.11 4.36
CA ALA A 196 -12.47 -5.01 2.93
C ALA A 196 -11.55 -3.82 2.64
N ILE A 197 -11.86 -2.62 3.18
CA ILE A 197 -10.99 -1.43 3.08
C ILE A 197 -9.58 -1.75 3.61
N VAL A 198 -9.50 -2.35 4.80
CA VAL A 198 -8.19 -2.66 5.41
C VAL A 198 -7.39 -3.65 4.56
N LEU A 199 -8.03 -4.66 3.97
CA LEU A 199 -7.36 -5.62 3.08
C LEU A 199 -6.86 -4.97 1.78
N ILE A 200 -7.64 -4.04 1.21
CA ILE A 200 -7.24 -3.25 0.04
C ILE A 200 -6.01 -2.41 0.35
N ASN A 201 -6.04 -1.65 1.45
CA ASN A 201 -4.94 -0.81 1.88
C ASN A 201 -3.69 -1.63 2.23
N LEU A 202 -3.85 -2.75 2.95
CA LEU A 202 -2.75 -3.64 3.30
C LEU A 202 -2.05 -4.20 2.05
N ARG A 203 -2.81 -4.60 1.03
CA ARG A 203 -2.23 -5.05 -0.25
C ARG A 203 -1.43 -3.94 -0.92
N ALA A 204 -1.98 -2.74 -1.01
CA ALA A 204 -1.30 -1.58 -1.59
C ALA A 204 -0.03 -1.20 -0.81
N ASP A 205 -0.10 -1.19 0.51
CA ASP A 205 1.03 -0.88 1.39
C ASP A 205 2.16 -1.92 1.28
N LEU A 206 1.85 -3.20 1.11
CA LEU A 206 2.85 -4.25 0.85
C LEU A 206 3.57 -4.06 -0.50
N PHE A 207 2.86 -3.60 -1.53
CA PHE A 207 3.50 -3.21 -2.80
C PHE A 207 4.38 -1.97 -2.62
N THR A 208 3.90 -0.96 -1.91
CA THR A 208 4.66 0.26 -1.59
C THR A 208 5.94 -0.06 -0.82
N MET A 209 5.87 -0.94 0.18
CA MET A 209 7.04 -1.39 0.94
C MET A 209 8.10 -2.02 0.04
N THR A 210 7.68 -2.80 -0.96
CA THR A 210 8.60 -3.46 -1.91
C THR A 210 9.26 -2.46 -2.87
N ALA A 211 8.55 -1.39 -3.25
CA ALA A 211 9.04 -0.36 -4.16
C ALA A 211 9.87 0.74 -3.47
N ALA A 212 9.68 0.94 -2.16
CA ALA A 212 10.34 1.97 -1.38
C ALA A 212 11.80 1.60 -1.01
N SER A 213 12.62 2.62 -0.77
CA SER A 213 13.98 2.42 -0.23
C SER A 213 13.96 1.92 1.21
N ASP A 214 15.00 1.20 1.64
CA ASP A 214 15.14 0.71 3.02
C ASP A 214 15.05 1.84 4.06
N LYS A 215 15.63 3.00 3.75
CA LYS A 215 15.55 4.19 4.62
C LYS A 215 14.12 4.69 4.77
N GLN A 216 13.36 4.75 3.67
CA GLN A 216 11.95 5.16 3.70
C GLN A 216 11.09 4.15 4.47
N ASN A 217 11.30 2.86 4.23
CA ASN A 217 10.63 1.80 4.98
C ASN A 217 10.95 1.87 6.48
N GLN A 218 12.20 2.14 6.86
CA GLN A 218 12.59 2.30 8.26
C GLN A 218 11.88 3.50 8.92
N LEU A 219 11.78 4.64 8.22
CA LEU A 219 11.06 5.81 8.72
C LEU A 219 9.56 5.52 8.89
N GLN A 220 8.95 4.87 7.89
CA GLN A 220 7.54 4.50 7.95
C GLN A 220 7.26 3.51 9.09
N HIS A 221 8.17 2.56 9.30
CA HIS A 221 8.11 1.61 10.41
C HIS A 221 8.17 2.30 11.78
N GLN A 222 9.06 3.26 11.97
CA GLN A 222 9.13 4.03 13.22
C GLN A 222 7.82 4.78 13.50
N HIS A 223 7.27 5.43 12.49
CA HIS A 223 5.98 6.12 12.59
C HIS A 223 4.82 5.17 12.92
N ASP A 224 4.71 4.04 12.22
CA ASP A 224 3.61 3.09 12.44
C ASP A 224 3.77 2.32 13.76
N CYS A 225 5.00 2.11 14.25
CA CYS A 225 5.26 1.62 15.61
C CYS A 225 4.74 2.59 16.69
N GLN A 226 4.86 3.91 16.50
CA GLN A 226 4.33 4.88 17.47
C GLN A 226 2.80 4.77 17.56
N LYS A 227 2.12 4.71 16.41
CA LYS A 227 0.66 4.51 16.35
C LYS A 227 0.26 3.19 16.99
N PHE A 228 0.99 2.11 16.69
CA PHE A 228 0.76 0.80 17.27
C PHE A 228 0.86 0.83 18.80
N ASN A 229 1.93 1.41 19.35
CA ASN A 229 2.12 1.51 20.80
C ASN A 229 1.02 2.35 21.49
N MET A 230 0.46 3.35 20.80
CA MET A 230 -0.68 4.12 21.32
C MET A 230 -1.96 3.30 21.38
N THR A 231 -2.21 2.45 20.38
CA THR A 231 -3.39 1.56 20.33
C THR A 231 -3.25 0.36 21.27
N TYR A 232 -2.03 -0.15 21.43
CA TYR A 232 -1.70 -1.35 22.17
C TYR A 232 -0.60 -1.07 23.22
N PRO A 233 -0.91 -0.31 24.29
CA PRO A 233 0.09 0.19 25.24
C PRO A 233 0.78 -0.91 26.06
N THR A 234 0.21 -2.10 26.11
CA THR A 234 0.79 -3.28 26.77
C THR A 234 1.84 -3.98 25.91
N HIS A 235 1.92 -3.67 24.62
CA HIS A 235 2.78 -4.35 23.67
C HIS A 235 3.83 -3.40 23.12
N GLN A 236 5.10 -3.83 23.16
CA GLN A 236 6.19 -3.01 22.62
C GLN A 236 6.43 -3.36 21.15
N CYS A 237 6.29 -2.37 20.25
CA CYS A 237 6.60 -2.58 18.83
C CYS A 237 8.08 -2.96 18.64
N PRO A 238 8.37 -4.13 18.05
CA PRO A 238 9.75 -4.57 17.83
C PRO A 238 10.45 -3.71 16.76
N GLN A 239 11.76 -3.53 16.94
CA GLN A 239 12.61 -2.92 15.92
C GLN A 239 13.06 -4.01 14.93
N ILE A 240 12.85 -3.74 13.64
CA ILE A 240 13.35 -4.60 12.56
C ILE A 240 14.23 -3.78 11.61
N SER A 241 14.99 -4.50 10.79
CA SER A 241 15.81 -3.94 9.73
C SER A 241 15.21 -4.28 8.37
N TYR A 242 15.31 -3.35 7.43
CA TYR A 242 14.94 -3.54 6.03
C TYR A 242 16.19 -3.89 5.19
N PRO A 243 16.05 -4.63 4.08
CA PRO A 243 14.79 -5.02 3.42
C PRO A 243 14.06 -6.17 4.13
N VAL A 244 12.73 -6.08 4.15
CA VAL A 244 11.84 -7.18 4.58
C VAL A 244 11.30 -7.87 3.33
N ARG A 245 11.36 -9.21 3.31
CA ARG A 245 10.78 -9.99 2.22
C ARG A 245 9.26 -9.85 2.23
N ALA A 246 8.69 -9.36 1.13
CA ALA A 246 7.25 -9.29 0.95
C ALA A 246 6.64 -10.67 0.63
N PRO A 247 5.37 -10.92 1.04
CA PRO A 247 4.65 -12.12 0.63
C PRO A 247 4.37 -12.10 -0.88
N ILE A 248 4.14 -13.27 -1.47
CA ILE A 248 3.68 -13.38 -2.86
C ILE A 248 2.23 -12.88 -2.94
N LEU A 249 2.01 -11.71 -3.52
CA LEU A 249 0.67 -11.15 -3.74
C LEU A 249 0.24 -11.17 -5.20
N SER A 250 1.14 -11.50 -6.13
CA SER A 250 0.79 -11.69 -7.52
C SER A 250 -0.03 -12.98 -7.70
N PRO A 251 -1.09 -12.98 -8.52
CA PRO A 251 -1.82 -14.20 -8.84
C PRO A 251 -0.88 -15.24 -9.47
N LEU A 252 -0.90 -16.46 -8.92
CA LEU A 252 -0.21 -17.59 -9.54
C LEU A 252 -1.08 -18.21 -10.64
N GLN A 253 -0.52 -19.16 -11.39
CA GLN A 253 -1.24 -19.81 -12.48
C GLN A 253 -2.52 -20.49 -11.96
N GLY A 254 -3.66 -20.07 -12.51
CA GLY A 254 -4.98 -20.58 -12.14
C GLY A 254 -5.60 -19.93 -10.90
N GLU A 255 -4.92 -18.96 -10.26
CA GLU A 255 -5.49 -18.17 -9.18
C GLU A 255 -6.33 -17.01 -9.70
N ASP A 256 -7.38 -16.69 -8.96
CA ASP A 256 -8.15 -15.47 -9.14
C ASP A 256 -7.47 -14.29 -8.40
N PHE A 257 -7.79 -13.05 -8.77
CA PHE A 257 -7.23 -11.85 -8.13
C PHE A 257 -7.52 -11.80 -6.62
N LEU A 258 -8.64 -12.40 -6.18
CA LEU A 258 -9.03 -12.47 -4.76
C LEU A 258 -8.04 -13.24 -3.89
N GLU A 259 -7.17 -14.10 -4.45
CA GLU A 259 -6.20 -14.82 -3.64
C GLU A 259 -5.18 -13.89 -2.99
N SER A 260 -4.86 -12.76 -3.63
CA SER A 260 -4.00 -11.75 -3.03
C SER A 260 -4.59 -11.15 -1.76
N TYR A 261 -5.92 -10.94 -1.73
CA TYR A 261 -6.63 -10.45 -0.54
C TYR A 261 -6.82 -11.55 0.52
N ASN A 262 -7.01 -12.80 0.11
CA ASN A 262 -7.02 -13.93 1.05
C ASN A 262 -5.68 -14.08 1.78
N ARG A 263 -4.55 -13.94 1.07
CA ARG A 263 -3.21 -13.91 1.68
C ARG A 263 -3.05 -12.76 2.68
N CYS A 264 -3.51 -11.56 2.32
CA CYS A 264 -3.53 -10.41 3.23
C CYS A 264 -4.37 -10.69 4.48
N PHE A 265 -5.55 -11.32 4.31
CA PHE A 265 -6.42 -11.69 5.43
C PHE A 265 -5.75 -12.69 6.37
N LEU A 266 -5.10 -13.73 5.84
CA LEU A 266 -4.44 -14.74 6.67
C LEU A 266 -3.24 -14.17 7.44
N LEU A 267 -2.47 -13.26 6.83
CA LEU A 267 -1.42 -12.50 7.54
C LEU A 267 -2.00 -11.68 8.69
N LEU A 268 -3.10 -10.97 8.45
CA LEU A 268 -3.77 -10.16 9.45
C LEU A 268 -4.40 -11.01 10.57
N ARG A 269 -5.00 -12.15 10.22
CA ARG A 269 -5.50 -13.16 11.17
C ARG A 269 -4.36 -13.70 12.04
N HIS A 270 -3.21 -14.00 11.45
CA HIS A 270 -2.03 -14.45 12.16
C HIS A 270 -1.57 -13.42 13.20
N MET A 271 -1.43 -12.16 12.81
CA MET A 271 -1.08 -11.08 13.73
C MET A 271 -2.11 -10.93 14.85
N ARG A 272 -3.42 -10.91 14.52
CA ARG A 272 -4.51 -10.87 15.52
C ARG A 272 -4.43 -12.03 16.52
N ASN A 273 -4.14 -13.25 16.05
CA ASN A 273 -4.02 -14.41 16.93
C ASN A 273 -2.84 -14.25 17.89
N ILE A 274 -1.70 -13.75 17.39
CA ILE A 274 -0.53 -13.47 18.25
C ILE A 274 -0.85 -12.39 19.27
N MET A 275 -1.61 -11.35 18.91
CA MET A 275 -2.02 -10.28 19.84
C MET A 275 -2.99 -10.78 20.91
N LYS A 276 -3.86 -11.74 20.58
CA LYS A 276 -4.83 -12.33 21.53
C LYS A 276 -4.17 -13.27 22.53
N SER A 277 -3.24 -14.10 22.04
CA SER A 277 -2.43 -14.95 22.91
C SER A 277 -1.38 -14.07 23.61
N ASN A 278 -1.01 -14.29 24.87
CA ASN A 278 0.07 -13.52 25.52
C ASN A 278 1.48 -13.82 24.92
N VAL A 279 1.53 -14.18 23.65
CA VAL A 279 2.68 -14.62 22.88
C VAL A 279 3.37 -13.46 22.18
N PHE A 280 2.69 -12.33 21.95
CA PHE A 280 3.31 -11.18 21.27
C PHE A 280 4.62 -10.75 21.93
N ASP A 281 4.57 -10.40 23.22
CA ASP A 281 5.75 -9.89 23.92
C ASP A 281 6.81 -10.98 24.11
N THR A 282 6.42 -12.23 24.36
CA THR A 282 7.40 -13.32 24.49
C THR A 282 8.10 -13.64 23.17
N ARG A 283 7.40 -13.52 22.04
CA ARG A 283 7.94 -13.79 20.69
C ARG A 283 8.82 -12.66 20.17
N TYR A 284 8.45 -11.40 20.43
CA TYR A 284 9.07 -10.24 19.78
C TYR A 284 10.05 -9.45 20.66
N LYS A 285 10.15 -9.74 21.97
CA LYS A 285 11.02 -8.98 22.89
C LYS A 285 12.51 -9.32 22.79
N ASN A 286 12.89 -10.56 22.47
CA ASN A 286 14.28 -11.05 22.57
C ASN A 286 14.91 -11.40 21.21
N ASP A 287 14.43 -10.82 20.10
CA ASP A 287 14.87 -11.20 18.75
C ASP A 287 14.63 -12.68 18.37
N ASP A 288 13.91 -13.45 19.19
CA ASP A 288 13.64 -14.89 18.96
C ASP A 288 12.96 -15.15 17.61
N PHE A 289 12.15 -14.20 17.14
CA PHE A 289 11.49 -14.20 15.83
C PHE A 289 12.46 -14.21 14.63
N LYS A 290 13.74 -13.89 14.83
CA LYS A 290 14.80 -13.99 13.81
C LYS A 290 15.26 -15.42 13.57
N SER A 291 14.91 -16.34 14.46
CA SER A 291 15.13 -17.77 14.29
C SER A 291 13.81 -18.45 13.88
N GLY A 292 13.87 -19.37 12.93
CA GLY A 292 12.67 -20.05 12.46
C GLY A 292 12.98 -21.32 11.70
N GLN A 293 12.05 -22.28 11.78
CA GLN A 293 12.18 -23.52 11.01
C GLN A 293 12.06 -23.22 9.50
N PRO A 294 12.79 -23.97 8.65
CA PRO A 294 12.67 -23.85 7.21
C PRO A 294 11.27 -24.32 6.75
N VAL A 295 10.79 -23.70 5.67
CA VAL A 295 9.52 -24.03 5.03
C VAL A 295 9.82 -24.88 3.80
N ASN A 296 9.65 -26.20 3.94
CA ASN A 296 9.78 -27.14 2.82
C ASN A 296 8.59 -27.03 1.85
N ASP A 297 8.76 -27.58 0.64
CA ASP A 297 7.73 -27.56 -0.41
C ASP A 297 6.43 -28.29 0.00
N GLU A 298 6.51 -29.27 0.89
CA GLU A 298 5.36 -29.98 1.48
C GLU A 298 4.42 -29.06 2.27
N HIS A 299 4.92 -27.93 2.77
CA HIS A 299 4.11 -26.94 3.49
C HIS A 299 3.35 -26.01 2.57
N LYS A 300 3.70 -25.94 1.28
CA LYS A 300 2.95 -25.16 0.30
C LYS A 300 1.69 -25.93 -0.12
N PRO A 301 0.60 -25.24 -0.48
CA PRO A 301 -0.55 -25.90 -1.09
C PRO A 301 -0.16 -26.65 -2.37
N PRO A 302 -0.80 -27.78 -2.69
CA PRO A 302 -0.43 -28.61 -3.82
C PRO A 302 -0.31 -27.87 -5.17
N TRP A 303 -1.18 -26.88 -5.42
CA TRP A 303 -1.16 -26.08 -6.65
C TRP A 303 -0.04 -25.03 -6.71
N MET A 304 0.62 -24.73 -5.59
CA MET A 304 1.76 -23.81 -5.52
C MET A 304 3.11 -24.52 -5.54
N ARG A 305 3.11 -25.85 -5.39
CA ARG A 305 4.34 -26.65 -5.40
C ARG A 305 4.94 -26.61 -6.81
N SER A 306 6.26 -26.54 -6.88
CA SER A 306 6.93 -26.74 -8.17
C SER A 306 6.54 -28.13 -8.66
N ALA A 307 6.06 -28.22 -9.90
CA ALA A 307 5.79 -29.51 -10.52
C ALA A 307 7.10 -30.31 -10.46
N VAL A 308 7.21 -31.21 -9.48
CA VAL A 308 8.36 -32.09 -9.35
C VAL A 308 8.38 -32.84 -10.67
N PRO A 309 9.42 -32.67 -11.51
CA PRO A 309 9.52 -33.43 -12.74
C PRO A 309 9.32 -34.89 -12.33
N PRO A 310 8.37 -35.62 -12.96
CA PRO A 310 8.06 -36.98 -12.56
C PRO A 310 9.40 -37.69 -12.46
N MET A 311 9.77 -38.04 -11.22
CA MET A 311 11.09 -38.54 -10.92
C MET A 311 11.17 -39.83 -11.71
N ILE A 312 11.84 -39.78 -12.87
CA ILE A 312 11.95 -40.93 -13.76
C ILE A 312 12.68 -41.92 -12.89
N THR A 313 11.94 -42.89 -12.36
CA THR A 313 12.47 -44.02 -11.63
C THR A 313 13.27 -44.80 -12.65
N THR A 314 14.51 -44.36 -12.85
CA THR A 314 15.53 -45.14 -13.52
C THR A 314 15.76 -46.34 -12.61
N THR A 315 14.97 -47.39 -12.84
CA THR A 315 15.35 -48.75 -12.50
C THR A 315 16.75 -48.97 -13.06
N SER A 316 17.75 -48.82 -12.20
CA SER A 316 19.15 -48.98 -12.54
C SER A 316 19.41 -50.45 -12.80
N LYS A 317 19.47 -50.81 -14.08
CA LYS A 317 20.21 -51.99 -14.52
C LYS A 317 21.70 -51.66 -14.39
N PRO A 318 22.51 -52.49 -13.71
CA PRO A 318 23.92 -52.21 -13.53
C PRO A 318 24.67 -52.45 -14.84
N ALA A 319 25.23 -51.41 -15.43
CA ALA A 319 26.19 -51.52 -16.53
C ALA A 319 27.21 -50.38 -16.48
N SER A 320 28.38 -50.74 -15.97
CA SER A 320 29.74 -50.42 -16.43
C SER A 320 30.00 -49.11 -17.18
N HIS A 321 30.81 -48.27 -16.53
CA HIS A 321 31.50 -47.07 -17.01
C HIS A 321 32.15 -47.20 -18.40
N ILE A 322 31.98 -46.19 -19.26
CA ILE A 322 33.04 -45.62 -20.13
C ILE A 322 32.84 -44.09 -20.26
N ILE A 323 33.96 -43.39 -20.18
CA ILE A 323 34.23 -41.94 -20.20
C ILE A 323 34.06 -41.34 -21.60
N ALA A 324 33.51 -40.12 -21.72
CA ALA A 324 33.97 -39.11 -22.69
C ALA A 324 33.40 -37.72 -22.37
N ALA A 325 34.30 -36.74 -22.28
CA ALA A 325 34.03 -35.32 -22.07
C ALA A 325 33.86 -34.57 -23.39
N HIS A 326 33.02 -33.53 -23.41
CA HIS A 326 33.04 -32.29 -24.24
C HIS A 326 31.75 -31.53 -23.82
N GLY A 327 31.71 -30.29 -23.34
CA GLY A 327 32.47 -29.10 -23.71
C GLY A 327 31.61 -28.26 -24.65
N LEU A 328 30.97 -27.19 -24.14
CA LEU A 328 30.66 -25.90 -24.80
C LEU A 328 29.53 -25.13 -24.07
N SER A 329 29.87 -23.96 -23.52
CA SER A 329 28.93 -22.93 -23.05
C SER A 329 28.84 -21.80 -24.08
N PRO A 330 27.63 -21.28 -24.38
CA PRO A 330 27.47 -20.00 -25.05
C PRO A 330 27.14 -18.88 -24.06
N SER A 331 27.93 -17.81 -24.14
CA SER A 331 27.76 -16.53 -23.44
C SER A 331 26.59 -15.72 -24.02
N SER A 332 25.72 -15.18 -23.15
CA SER A 332 24.70 -14.20 -23.51
C SER A 332 25.21 -12.76 -23.35
N PRO A 333 24.81 -11.81 -24.22
CA PRO A 333 25.28 -10.44 -24.18
C PRO A 333 24.51 -9.60 -23.13
N LYS A 334 25.26 -8.88 -22.29
CA LYS A 334 24.74 -7.87 -21.37
C LYS A 334 24.28 -6.63 -22.16
N GLN A 335 22.98 -6.32 -22.15
CA GLN A 335 22.49 -4.99 -22.49
C GLN A 335 22.50 -4.11 -21.25
N SER A 336 23.24 -3.00 -21.34
CA SER A 336 23.33 -1.96 -20.31
C SER A 336 22.03 -1.16 -20.28
N ALA A 337 21.36 -1.11 -19.13
CA ALA A 337 20.29 -0.16 -18.89
C ALA A 337 20.85 1.26 -18.94
N ALA A 338 20.23 2.15 -19.74
CA ALA A 338 20.59 3.55 -19.82
C ALA A 338 20.19 4.24 -18.50
N GLN A 339 21.18 4.64 -17.71
CA GLN A 339 20.99 5.41 -16.49
C GLN A 339 20.80 6.87 -16.89
N LEU A 340 19.55 7.36 -16.86
CA LEU A 340 19.22 8.77 -17.06
C LEU A 340 19.91 9.62 -15.98
N SER A 341 20.82 10.51 -16.39
CA SER A 341 21.53 11.40 -15.49
C SER A 341 20.62 12.57 -15.07
N TYR A 342 20.37 12.73 -13.77
CA TYR A 342 19.58 13.83 -13.21
C TYR A 342 20.09 15.23 -13.57
N SER A 343 21.33 15.36 -14.04
CA SER A 343 21.91 16.62 -14.50
C SER A 343 21.24 17.16 -15.78
N THR A 344 20.63 16.30 -16.61
CA THR A 344 19.93 16.74 -17.83
C THR A 344 18.61 17.47 -17.55
N ILE A 345 17.98 17.22 -16.39
CA ILE A 345 16.75 17.92 -15.96
C ILE A 345 17.06 19.40 -15.62
N HIS A 346 18.29 19.73 -15.24
CA HIS A 346 18.70 21.09 -14.91
C HIS A 346 18.99 22.00 -16.12
N ASN A 347 19.00 21.47 -17.35
CA ASN A 347 19.25 22.27 -18.56
C ASN A 347 17.98 22.80 -19.24
N ILE A 348 16.79 22.44 -18.76
CA ILE A 348 15.63 23.31 -18.98
C ILE A 348 15.84 24.45 -18.00
N GLU A 349 16.10 25.65 -18.50
CA GLU A 349 16.41 26.85 -17.73
C GLU A 349 15.36 27.10 -16.61
N ILE A 350 15.60 26.54 -15.42
CA ILE A 350 14.92 26.86 -14.17
C ILE A 350 15.92 27.68 -13.36
N THR A 351 16.25 28.88 -13.84
CA THR A 351 17.05 29.82 -13.05
C THR A 351 16.13 30.41 -11.98
N PRO A 352 16.33 30.13 -10.67
CA PRO A 352 15.52 30.73 -9.63
C PRO A 352 15.83 32.23 -9.54
N CYS A 353 14.92 33.08 -10.02
CA CYS A 353 14.96 34.52 -9.75
C CYS A 353 14.54 34.75 -8.29
N HIS A 354 15.46 34.62 -7.35
CA HIS A 354 15.30 35.21 -6.02
C HIS A 354 15.57 36.72 -6.12
N ALA A 355 14.53 37.52 -6.38
CA ALA A 355 14.60 38.93 -6.07
C ALA A 355 14.53 39.10 -4.54
N PRO A 356 15.45 39.82 -3.89
CA PRO A 356 15.33 40.11 -2.47
C PRO A 356 14.07 40.95 -2.24
N ILE A 357 13.19 40.47 -1.36
CA ILE A 357 12.02 41.20 -0.90
C ILE A 357 12.53 42.35 -0.01
N ILE A 358 12.63 43.54 -0.59
CA ILE A 358 12.87 44.77 0.17
C ILE A 358 11.51 45.21 0.71
N LEU A 359 11.27 44.95 2.01
CA LEU A 359 10.13 45.50 2.73
C LEU A 359 10.37 47.00 2.95
N PRO A 360 9.51 47.91 2.46
CA PRO A 360 9.56 49.31 2.84
C PRO A 360 9.05 49.44 4.27
N ALA A 361 9.88 50.02 5.14
CA ALA A 361 9.43 50.56 6.41
C ALA A 361 8.68 51.88 6.17
N ASP A 362 7.59 52.05 6.92
CA ASP A 362 6.84 53.28 7.17
C ASP A 362 5.97 53.86 6.04
N ALA A 363 4.65 53.69 6.18
CA ALA A 363 3.68 54.79 6.12
C ALA A 363 2.29 54.32 6.56
N ALA A 364 1.77 54.93 7.63
CA ALA A 364 0.39 54.81 8.03
C ALA A 364 -0.51 55.60 7.05
N SER A 365 -1.26 54.90 6.20
CA SER A 365 -2.53 55.43 5.68
C SER A 365 -3.49 54.30 5.31
N SER A 366 -4.70 54.44 5.82
CA SER A 366 -5.82 53.51 5.69
C SER A 366 -6.52 53.74 4.35
N GLU A 367 -6.19 52.92 3.35
CA GLU A 367 -7.09 52.57 2.24
C GLU A 367 -6.55 51.29 1.57
N LYS A 368 -7.07 50.13 2.01
CA LYS A 368 -6.60 48.80 1.63
C LYS A 368 -7.09 48.45 0.22
N SER A 369 -6.52 49.09 -0.80
CA SER A 369 -6.60 48.60 -2.18
C SER A 369 -5.92 47.24 -2.23
N ALA A 370 -6.67 46.19 -2.60
CA ALA A 370 -6.13 44.87 -2.82
C ALA A 370 -5.07 44.96 -3.92
N ALA A 371 -3.79 44.98 -3.53
CA ALA A 371 -2.70 44.95 -4.47
C ALA A 371 -2.87 43.71 -5.34
N ILE A 372 -3.01 43.91 -6.65
CA ILE A 372 -3.03 42.82 -7.63
C ILE A 372 -1.62 42.26 -7.64
N ILE A 373 -1.39 41.21 -6.85
CA ILE A 373 -0.12 40.50 -6.81
C ILE A 373 -0.03 39.71 -8.12
N THR A 374 0.75 40.23 -9.07
CA THR A 374 1.05 39.50 -10.31
C THR A 374 1.85 38.25 -9.94
N PRO A 375 1.35 37.03 -10.23
CA PRO A 375 2.03 35.81 -9.82
C PRO A 375 3.39 35.70 -10.51
N VAL A 376 4.43 35.34 -9.74
CA VAL A 376 5.78 35.11 -10.26
C VAL A 376 5.72 34.05 -11.36
N PRO A 377 6.32 34.29 -12.55
CA PRO A 377 6.40 33.28 -13.61
C PRO A 377 7.08 32.01 -13.10
N ARG A 378 6.45 30.85 -13.35
CA ARG A 378 6.98 29.53 -12.96
C ARG A 378 7.03 28.61 -14.17
N SER A 379 8.02 27.73 -14.21
CA SER A 379 8.11 26.65 -15.18
C SER A 379 7.59 25.35 -14.56
N PHE A 380 6.87 24.58 -15.37
CA PHE A 380 6.31 23.29 -14.99
C PHE A 380 6.79 22.26 -16.01
N ALA A 381 7.44 21.21 -15.53
CA ALA A 381 7.86 20.10 -16.38
C ALA A 381 6.85 18.95 -16.29
N VAL A 382 6.74 18.16 -17.35
CA VAL A 382 6.02 16.90 -17.38
C VAL A 382 7.00 15.82 -17.81
N ILE A 383 7.10 14.74 -17.05
CA ILE A 383 7.98 13.60 -17.28
C ILE A 383 7.14 12.35 -17.42
N TRP A 384 7.28 11.65 -18.54
CA TRP A 384 6.84 10.26 -18.67
C TRP A 384 7.73 9.37 -17.81
N ASP A 385 7.14 8.82 -16.76
CA ASP A 385 7.81 8.05 -15.74
C ASP A 385 7.38 6.57 -15.82
N HIS A 386 8.19 5.77 -16.54
CA HIS A 386 7.95 4.34 -16.76
C HIS A 386 7.91 3.52 -15.46
N ASP A 387 8.41 4.07 -14.34
CA ASP A 387 8.34 3.45 -13.01
C ASP A 387 6.91 3.45 -12.43
N LEU A 388 6.01 4.29 -12.96
CA LEU A 388 4.60 4.33 -12.55
C LEU A 388 3.77 3.21 -13.16
N GLU A 389 4.29 2.54 -14.20
CA GLU A 389 3.61 1.53 -14.99
C GLU A 389 3.88 0.13 -14.44
N SER A 390 2.83 -0.69 -14.30
CA SER A 390 3.02 -2.09 -13.90
C SER A 390 3.59 -2.92 -15.05
N GLU A 391 4.30 -4.02 -14.75
CA GLU A 391 4.88 -4.91 -15.77
C GLU A 391 3.85 -5.43 -16.79
N CYS A 392 2.60 -5.66 -16.35
CA CYS A 392 1.50 -6.03 -17.24
C CYS A 392 1.19 -4.91 -18.24
N ILE A 393 1.09 -3.66 -17.76
CA ILE A 393 0.79 -2.47 -18.57
C ILE A 393 1.94 -2.19 -19.55
N LYS A 394 3.21 -2.32 -19.13
CA LYS A 394 4.39 -2.08 -19.98
C LYS A 394 4.34 -2.90 -21.28
N SER A 395 3.87 -4.14 -21.22
CA SER A 395 3.73 -5.00 -22.41
C SER A 395 2.64 -4.50 -23.37
N GLY A 396 1.52 -4.00 -22.85
CA GLY A 396 0.46 -3.36 -23.62
C GLY A 396 0.95 -2.07 -24.26
N LEU A 397 1.57 -1.21 -23.46
CA LEU A 397 2.07 0.10 -23.88
C LEU A 397 3.13 -0.02 -24.96
N ARG A 398 4.09 -0.94 -24.82
CA ARG A 398 5.08 -1.24 -25.87
C ARG A 398 4.42 -1.68 -27.17
N ARG A 399 3.36 -2.50 -27.11
CA ARG A 399 2.59 -2.89 -28.31
C ARG A 399 1.87 -1.69 -28.93
N ALA A 400 1.28 -0.81 -28.12
CA ALA A 400 0.63 0.42 -28.60
C ALA A 400 1.62 1.35 -29.31
N LEU A 401 2.79 1.59 -28.71
CA LEU A 401 3.86 2.39 -29.31
C LEU A 401 4.39 1.78 -30.61
N ASN A 402 4.61 0.46 -30.65
CA ASN A 402 5.03 -0.22 -31.88
C ASN A 402 3.98 -0.08 -33.00
N ARG A 403 2.67 -0.16 -32.67
CA ARG A 403 1.59 0.08 -33.64
C ARG A 403 1.58 1.52 -34.15
N ALA A 404 1.78 2.49 -33.25
CA ALA A 404 1.85 3.90 -33.61
C ALA A 404 3.06 4.20 -34.51
N GLN A 405 4.23 3.65 -34.18
CA GLN A 405 5.44 3.75 -34.99
C GLN A 405 5.26 3.12 -36.37
N ALA A 406 4.59 1.96 -36.47
CA ALA A 406 4.24 1.35 -37.75
C ALA A 406 3.30 2.22 -38.62
N ARG A 407 2.58 3.17 -38.01
CA ARG A 407 1.75 4.18 -38.70
C ARG A 407 2.51 5.49 -38.96
N GLY A 408 3.81 5.56 -38.70
CA GLY A 408 4.61 6.77 -38.85
C GLY A 408 4.37 7.82 -37.76
N VAL A 409 3.89 7.42 -36.58
CA VAL A 409 3.74 8.30 -35.42
C VAL A 409 4.94 8.10 -34.50
N ASP A 410 5.80 9.11 -34.39
CA ASP A 410 6.94 9.08 -33.47
C ASP A 410 6.47 9.24 -32.02
N PRO A 411 7.12 8.53 -31.07
CA PRO A 411 6.84 8.70 -29.64
C PRO A 411 7.23 10.12 -29.18
N PRO A 412 6.45 10.73 -28.26
CA PRO A 412 6.79 12.03 -27.68
C PRO A 412 8.06 11.95 -26.84
N SER A 413 8.72 13.09 -26.63
CA SER A 413 9.82 13.21 -25.66
C SER A 413 9.34 12.84 -24.26
N GLU A 414 10.16 12.09 -23.52
CA GLU A 414 9.88 11.70 -22.14
C GLU A 414 9.78 12.92 -21.21
N LEU A 415 10.58 13.97 -21.46
CA LEU A 415 10.54 15.22 -20.71
C LEU A 415 10.06 16.36 -21.61
N GLN A 416 9.05 17.09 -21.15
CA GLN A 416 8.49 18.23 -21.85
C GLN A 416 8.11 19.35 -20.88
N LYS A 417 8.11 20.61 -21.34
CA LYS A 417 7.57 21.75 -20.59
C LYS A 417 6.06 21.83 -20.79
N LEU A 418 5.28 22.01 -19.72
CA LEU A 418 3.83 22.16 -19.83
C LEU A 418 3.50 23.46 -20.59
N ARG A 419 2.61 23.37 -21.60
CA ARG A 419 2.31 24.51 -22.49
C ARG A 419 1.48 25.62 -21.82
N LYS A 420 0.67 25.26 -20.84
CA LYS A 420 -0.20 26.17 -20.08
C LYS A 420 0.20 26.13 -18.61
N ASP A 421 0.09 27.27 -17.94
CA ASP A 421 0.35 27.36 -16.50
C ASP A 421 -0.78 26.63 -15.75
N PRO A 422 -0.47 25.58 -14.96
CA PRO A 422 -1.48 24.82 -14.25
C PRO A 422 -2.20 25.65 -13.18
N ARG A 423 -1.60 26.76 -12.71
CA ARG A 423 -2.26 27.70 -11.77
C ARG A 423 -3.43 28.44 -12.40
N GLN A 424 -3.48 28.50 -13.74
CA GLN A 424 -4.57 29.14 -14.49
C GLN A 424 -5.69 28.15 -14.84
N MET A 425 -5.53 26.87 -14.54
CA MET A 425 -6.52 25.83 -14.83
C MET A 425 -7.50 25.74 -13.66
N VAL A 426 -8.74 26.17 -13.90
CA VAL A 426 -9.80 26.19 -12.88
C VAL A 426 -10.17 24.78 -12.43
N GLU A 427 -10.11 23.82 -13.36
CA GLU A 427 -10.54 22.44 -13.14
C GLU A 427 -9.40 21.48 -13.48
N GLU A 428 -9.27 20.42 -12.68
CA GLU A 428 -8.30 19.34 -12.88
C GLU A 428 -8.37 18.70 -14.27
N PRO A 429 -9.54 18.38 -14.86
CA PRO A 429 -9.61 17.75 -16.18
C PRO A 429 -8.89 18.53 -17.29
N LEU A 430 -8.75 19.86 -17.15
CA LEU A 430 -8.02 20.69 -18.11
C LEU A 430 -6.51 20.39 -18.11
N LEU A 431 -5.95 20.01 -16.95
CA LEU A 431 -4.56 19.57 -16.84
C LEU A 431 -4.37 18.22 -17.54
N TYR A 432 -5.25 17.26 -17.28
CA TYR A 432 -5.19 15.94 -17.92
C TYR A 432 -5.31 16.06 -19.43
N GLU A 433 -6.26 16.85 -19.92
CA GLU A 433 -6.44 17.09 -21.35
C GLU A 433 -5.20 17.76 -21.97
N GLN A 434 -4.62 18.75 -21.30
CA GLN A 434 -3.39 19.40 -21.75
C GLN A 434 -2.22 18.40 -21.86
N ILE A 435 -2.09 17.48 -20.91
CA ILE A 435 -1.07 16.42 -20.92
C ILE A 435 -1.37 15.40 -22.03
N ARG A 436 -2.63 14.95 -22.19
CA ARG A 436 -3.04 14.01 -23.25
C ARG A 436 -2.70 14.55 -24.64
N ILE A 437 -3.05 15.80 -24.91
CA ILE A 437 -2.74 16.49 -26.17
C ILE A 437 -1.22 16.57 -26.37
N GLN A 438 -0.48 16.91 -25.32
CA GLN A 438 0.96 17.10 -25.37
C GLN A 438 1.72 15.80 -25.62
N PHE A 439 1.27 14.68 -25.06
CA PHE A 439 1.80 13.34 -25.29
C PHE A 439 1.14 12.61 -26.48
N ARG A 440 0.22 13.27 -27.20
CA ARG A 440 -0.48 12.71 -28.36
C ARG A 440 -1.18 11.37 -28.04
N CYS A 441 -1.75 11.25 -26.84
CA CYS A 441 -2.32 10.01 -26.30
C CYS A 441 -3.28 9.31 -27.28
N GLN A 442 -4.19 10.07 -27.90
CA GLN A 442 -5.12 9.60 -28.92
C GLN A 442 -4.45 8.94 -30.13
N PHE A 443 -3.31 9.47 -30.60
CA PHE A 443 -2.59 8.91 -31.74
C PHE A 443 -1.80 7.64 -31.39
N LEU A 444 -1.40 7.52 -30.13
CA LEU A 444 -0.67 6.38 -29.60
C LEU A 444 -1.61 5.25 -29.16
N GLY A 445 -2.91 5.52 -28.96
CA GLY A 445 -3.87 4.58 -28.40
C GLY A 445 -3.55 4.25 -26.94
N ILE A 446 -3.19 5.29 -26.18
CA ILE A 446 -2.86 5.23 -24.76
C ILE A 446 -3.64 6.31 -24.03
N ASP A 447 -3.88 6.14 -22.74
CA ASP A 447 -4.45 7.16 -21.86
C ASP A 447 -3.63 7.33 -20.57
N LEU A 448 -3.82 8.46 -19.89
CA LEU A 448 -3.21 8.74 -18.58
C LEU A 448 -3.76 7.77 -17.54
N SER A 449 -2.87 6.98 -16.94
CA SER A 449 -3.22 6.04 -15.88
C SER A 449 -2.91 6.60 -14.49
N LYS A 450 -1.82 7.36 -14.36
CA LYS A 450 -1.35 7.96 -13.10
C LYS A 450 -0.76 9.33 -13.35
N LEU A 451 -0.99 10.24 -12.40
CA LEU A 451 -0.47 11.61 -12.43
C LEU A 451 0.02 11.99 -11.03
N LEU A 452 1.33 12.17 -10.88
CA LEU A 452 1.94 12.61 -9.63
C LEU A 452 2.55 14.00 -9.80
N LEU A 453 2.32 14.89 -8.84
CA LEU A 453 3.05 16.16 -8.75
C LEU A 453 4.21 16.00 -7.78
N GLN A 454 5.41 16.34 -8.23
CA GLN A 454 6.61 16.43 -7.42
C GLN A 454 7.08 17.89 -7.38
N TYR A 455 7.41 18.40 -6.19
CA TYR A 455 7.95 19.75 -6.01
C TYR A 455 8.85 19.82 -4.79
N THR A 456 9.67 20.87 -4.70
CA THR A 456 10.49 21.17 -3.52
C THR A 456 9.85 22.29 -2.71
N THR A 457 9.74 22.14 -1.39
CA THR A 457 9.24 23.17 -0.48
C THR A 457 10.34 23.65 0.47
N SER A 458 10.39 24.95 0.76
CA SER A 458 11.26 25.54 1.78
C SER A 458 10.49 25.99 3.02
N ALA A 459 9.20 25.66 3.14
CA ALA A 459 8.35 26.08 4.25
C ALA A 459 8.85 25.61 5.64
N PHE A 460 9.69 24.58 5.66
CA PHE A 460 10.22 23.94 6.89
C PHE A 460 11.71 24.24 7.13
N GLY A 461 12.28 25.27 6.49
CA GLY A 461 13.69 25.68 6.68
C GLY A 461 14.68 24.89 5.81
N ASP A 462 14.51 23.57 5.69
CA ASP A 462 15.25 22.73 4.76
C ASP A 462 14.45 22.46 3.48
N SER A 463 15.12 22.41 2.32
CA SER A 463 14.48 22.08 1.05
C SER A 463 14.05 20.60 1.04
N MET A 464 12.76 20.34 1.12
CA MET A 464 12.19 18.98 1.10
C MET A 464 11.47 18.72 -0.22
N THR A 465 11.65 17.52 -0.79
CA THR A 465 10.86 17.07 -1.94
C THR A 465 9.54 16.46 -1.46
N VAL A 466 8.43 16.99 -1.96
CA VAL A 466 7.07 16.50 -1.72
C VAL A 466 6.57 15.80 -2.99
N LYS A 467 5.83 14.71 -2.82
CA LYS A 467 5.12 14.00 -3.89
C LYS A 467 3.64 13.93 -3.53
N GLN A 468 2.79 14.34 -4.45
CA GLN A 468 1.33 14.36 -4.30
C GLN A 468 0.72 13.53 -5.42
N ASN A 469 -0.17 12.60 -5.09
CA ASN A 469 -0.95 11.87 -6.10
C ASN A 469 -2.20 12.68 -6.43
N LEU A 470 -2.34 13.13 -7.68
CA LEU A 470 -3.45 14.01 -8.06
C LEU A 470 -4.79 13.26 -8.11
N GLN A 471 -4.78 11.93 -8.19
CA GLN A 471 -5.99 11.12 -8.18
C GLN A 471 -6.59 10.99 -6.78
N ASP A 472 -5.77 11.12 -5.73
CA ASP A 472 -6.19 10.90 -4.33
C ASP A 472 -6.44 12.22 -3.58
N GLU A 473 -6.05 13.35 -4.18
CA GLU A 473 -6.00 14.65 -3.52
C GLU A 473 -6.88 15.65 -4.28
N PRO A 474 -7.66 16.51 -3.59
CA PRO A 474 -8.51 17.46 -4.25
C PRO A 474 -7.67 18.50 -5.03
N TRP A 475 -8.15 18.89 -6.20
CA TRP A 475 -7.48 19.87 -7.06
C TRP A 475 -7.15 21.20 -6.35
N SER A 476 -7.99 21.61 -5.39
CA SER A 476 -7.77 22.81 -4.56
C SER A 476 -6.43 22.78 -3.85
N ASP A 477 -6.02 21.63 -3.34
CA ASP A 477 -4.81 21.47 -2.53
C ASP A 477 -3.58 21.47 -3.43
N THR A 478 -3.72 20.87 -4.62
CA THR A 478 -2.72 20.98 -5.69
C THR A 478 -2.55 22.44 -6.13
N GLN A 479 -3.64 23.18 -6.35
CA GLN A 479 -3.58 24.60 -6.71
C GLN A 479 -2.93 25.45 -5.61
N ALA A 480 -3.24 25.17 -4.35
CA ALA A 480 -2.58 25.82 -3.21
C ALA A 480 -1.07 25.56 -3.23
N ALA A 481 -0.65 24.31 -3.42
CA ALA A 481 0.77 23.95 -3.50
C ALA A 481 1.49 24.62 -4.68
N LEU A 482 0.85 24.71 -5.85
CA LEU A 482 1.39 25.37 -7.04
C LEU A 482 1.55 26.89 -6.86
N THR A 483 0.68 27.50 -6.06
CA THR A 483 0.62 28.96 -5.83
C THR A 483 1.54 29.40 -4.69
N ASP A 484 1.89 28.50 -3.78
CA ASP A 484 2.73 28.81 -2.63
C ASP A 484 4.13 29.32 -3.05
N PRO A 485 4.53 30.54 -2.63
CA PRO A 485 5.86 31.09 -2.90
C PRO A 485 7.01 30.21 -2.38
N ALA A 486 6.81 29.45 -1.31
CA ALA A 486 7.81 28.54 -0.72
C ALA A 486 8.03 27.26 -1.54
N ASN A 487 7.15 26.97 -2.50
CA ASN A 487 7.24 25.79 -3.35
C ASN A 487 7.88 26.14 -4.70
N GLY A 488 8.71 25.23 -5.22
CA GLY A 488 9.44 25.37 -6.48
C GLY A 488 9.75 24.02 -7.13
N ASN A 489 10.44 24.02 -8.27
CA ASN A 489 10.85 22.81 -9.01
C ASN A 489 9.71 21.83 -9.29
N PHE A 490 8.61 22.33 -9.86
CA PHE A 490 7.40 21.54 -10.12
C PHE A 490 7.57 20.61 -11.33
N VAL A 491 7.35 19.32 -11.10
CA VAL A 491 7.43 18.24 -12.08
C VAL A 491 6.19 17.35 -11.97
N PHE A 492 5.40 17.27 -13.04
CA PHE A 492 4.33 16.29 -13.18
C PHE A 492 4.90 14.99 -13.73
N ARG A 493 4.89 13.91 -12.95
CA ARG A 493 5.27 12.56 -13.41
C ARG A 493 4.02 11.83 -13.87
N VAL A 494 4.04 11.32 -15.09
CA VAL A 494 2.88 10.69 -15.74
C VAL A 494 3.19 9.24 -16.11
N GLY A 495 2.24 8.35 -15.86
CA GLY A 495 2.26 6.97 -16.33
C GLY A 495 1.07 6.71 -17.26
N PHE A 496 1.27 5.95 -18.33
CA PHE A 496 0.22 5.68 -19.31
C PHE A 496 -0.25 4.22 -19.29
N ALA A 497 -1.50 3.99 -19.70
CA ALA A 497 -2.07 2.68 -19.96
C ALA A 497 -2.63 2.62 -21.39
N VAL A 498 -2.90 1.41 -21.88
CA VAL A 498 -3.53 1.23 -23.21
C VAL A 498 -5.02 1.52 -23.07
N GLU A 499 -5.58 2.30 -23.99
CA GLU A 499 -7.03 2.46 -24.13
C GLU A 499 -7.59 1.15 -24.72
N GLU A 500 -8.41 0.43 -23.93
CA GLU A 500 -8.98 -0.87 -24.33
C GLU A 500 -10.02 -0.76 -25.45
#